data_AF-A0A915UH04-F1
#
_entry.id   AF-A0A915UH04-F1
#
_cell.length_a   1.000
_cell.length_b   1.000
_cell.length_c   1.000
_cell.angle_alpha   90.00
_cell.angle_beta   90.00
_cell.angle_gamma   90.00
#
_symmetry.space_group_name_H-M   'P 1'
#
loop_
_entity.id
_entity.type
_entity.pdbx_description
1 polymer ?
#
loop_
_entity_poly.entity_id
_entity_poly.type
_entity_poly.pdbx_seq_one_letter_code
_entity_poly.pdbx_strand_id
1 'polypeptide(L)'
;MADAIILRFSHPAFPPGRVQGFSLIWAFYVKGFIPETHCQCCFKGLRAPNFHSRNASSGVDIILDLLDVSPIVYICGVAMGPEDQRKYRNLHLPVRYEEGSTTSATTYNGYTVEVTNARALPIPPVPDGYNGLPPHHTRCKNFQFGLATFGTRQSAPRA
;
A
#
# COMPACT_ATOMS: atom_id res chain seq x y z
N MET A 1 21.57 -12.00 -6.93
CA MET A 1 20.14 -12.10 -6.55
C MET A 1 19.43 -10.99 -7.28
N ALA A 2 18.22 -11.22 -7.81
CA ALA A 2 17.48 -10.13 -8.44
C ALA A 2 16.99 -9.13 -7.37
N ASP A 3 16.98 -7.84 -7.71
CA ASP A 3 16.52 -6.79 -6.81
C ASP A 3 15.03 -7.01 -6.48
N ALA A 4 14.71 -7.11 -5.20
CA ALA A 4 13.34 -7.34 -4.75
C ALA A 4 13.08 -6.69 -3.40
N ILE A 5 11.85 -6.22 -3.22
CA ILE A 5 11.28 -5.89 -1.91
C ILE A 5 10.77 -7.18 -1.28
N ILE A 6 11.15 -7.49 -0.05
CA ILE A 6 10.71 -8.70 0.64
C ILE A 6 9.70 -8.30 1.70
N LEU A 7 8.48 -8.84 1.60
CA LEU A 7 7.38 -8.58 2.52
C LEU A 7 7.14 -9.83 3.38
N ARG A 8 7.13 -9.67 4.70
CA ARG A 8 6.87 -10.77 5.65
C ARG A 8 5.84 -10.36 6.68
N PHE A 9 4.82 -11.20 6.85
CA PHE A 9 3.86 -11.08 7.95
C PHE A 9 4.23 -12.05 9.07
N SER A 10 4.18 -11.61 10.32
CA SER A 10 4.32 -12.45 11.51
C SER A 10 3.30 -12.07 12.57
N HIS A 11 2.96 -13.00 13.46
CA HIS A 11 2.05 -12.74 14.57
C HIS A 11 2.56 -13.47 15.81
N PRO A 12 2.60 -12.85 17.00
CA PRO A 12 3.17 -13.48 18.19
C PRO A 12 2.35 -14.67 18.70
N ALA A 13 1.03 -14.66 18.48
CA ALA A 13 0.11 -15.68 19.00
C ALA A 13 -0.45 -16.64 17.94
N PHE A 14 -0.25 -16.39 16.65
CA PHE A 14 -0.81 -17.23 15.58
C PHE A 14 0.31 -17.93 14.82
N PRO A 15 0.18 -19.24 14.56
CA PRO A 15 1.16 -19.94 13.72
C PRO A 15 1.16 -19.37 12.29
N PRO A 16 2.22 -19.64 11.50
CA PRO A 16 2.25 -19.35 10.08
C PRO A 16 1.01 -19.87 9.36
N GLY A 17 0.43 -19.06 8.48
CA GLY A 17 -0.78 -19.39 7.73
C GLY A 17 -1.42 -18.16 7.12
N ARG A 18 -2.66 -18.28 6.63
CA ARG A 18 -3.37 -17.15 6.01
C ARG A 18 -3.42 -15.93 6.94
N VAL A 19 -3.07 -14.76 6.41
CA VAL A 19 -3.24 -13.47 7.12
C VAL A 19 -4.73 -13.22 7.34
N GLN A 20 -5.11 -12.99 8.61
CA GLN A 20 -6.51 -12.81 9.02
C GLN A 20 -6.84 -11.33 9.27
N GLY A 21 -8.13 -11.03 9.44
CA GLY A 21 -8.61 -9.68 9.80
C GLY A 21 -8.76 -8.70 8.63
N PHE A 22 -8.44 -9.11 7.41
CA PHE A 22 -8.61 -8.28 6.22
C PHE A 22 -9.60 -8.92 5.24
N SER A 23 -10.61 -8.16 4.82
CA SER A 23 -11.53 -8.57 3.76
C SER A 23 -10.83 -8.58 2.40
N LEU A 24 -9.92 -7.64 2.20
CA LEU A 24 -9.02 -7.56 1.05
C LEU A 24 -7.62 -7.22 1.53
N ILE A 25 -6.60 -7.85 0.95
CA ILE A 25 -5.20 -7.46 1.12
C ILE A 25 -4.49 -7.60 -0.23
N TRP A 26 -3.58 -6.68 -0.52
CA TRP A 26 -2.88 -6.62 -1.81
C TRP A 26 -1.68 -5.69 -1.79
N ALA A 27 -0.79 -5.88 -2.77
CA ALA A 27 0.25 -4.92 -3.13
C ALA A 27 0.04 -4.41 -4.56
N PHE A 28 0.52 -3.20 -4.84
CA PHE A 28 0.40 -2.56 -6.14
C PHE A 28 1.67 -1.77 -6.45
N TYR A 29 2.32 -2.07 -7.57
CA TYR A 29 3.45 -1.31 -8.10
C TYR A 29 2.91 -0.01 -8.71
N VAL A 30 3.11 1.13 -8.02
CA VAL A 30 2.51 2.42 -8.39
C VAL A 30 3.50 3.22 -9.22
N LYS A 31 3.14 3.53 -10.48
CA LYS A 31 3.94 4.37 -11.39
C LYS A 31 3.30 5.72 -11.73
N GLY A 32 2.08 5.95 -11.25
CA GLY A 32 1.38 7.21 -11.45
C GLY A 32 0.02 7.25 -10.76
N PHE A 33 -0.70 8.35 -11.01
CA PHE A 33 -1.89 8.73 -10.25
C PHE A 33 -2.97 9.35 -11.14
N ILE A 34 -4.24 9.03 -10.87
CA ILE A 34 -5.44 9.57 -11.52
C ILE A 34 -6.25 10.34 -10.47
N PRO A 35 -6.11 11.68 -10.38
CA PRO A 35 -6.70 12.49 -9.31
C PRO A 35 -8.24 12.55 -9.36
N GLU A 36 -8.87 12.14 -10.45
CA GLU A 36 -10.33 12.12 -10.60
C GLU A 36 -10.97 10.91 -9.90
N THR A 37 -10.18 9.92 -9.48
CA THR A 37 -10.66 8.69 -8.83
C THR A 37 -10.03 8.53 -7.45
N HIS A 38 -10.70 7.78 -6.56
CA HIS A 38 -10.19 7.48 -5.22
C HIS A 38 -10.01 5.97 -5.02
N CYS A 39 -9.47 5.59 -3.86
CA CYS A 39 -9.12 4.21 -3.51
C CYS A 39 -8.10 3.59 -4.48
N GLN A 40 -8.14 2.26 -4.72
CA GLN A 40 -7.15 1.60 -5.58
C GLN A 40 -7.16 2.13 -7.03
N CYS A 41 -8.33 2.54 -7.53
CA CYS A 41 -8.52 3.02 -8.90
C CYS A 41 -7.70 4.28 -9.22
N CYS A 42 -7.28 5.03 -8.20
CA CYS A 42 -6.44 6.21 -8.39
C CYS A 42 -5.00 5.86 -8.79
N PHE A 43 -4.55 4.62 -8.67
CA PHE A 43 -3.21 4.22 -9.05
C PHE A 43 -3.11 3.82 -10.51
N LYS A 44 -2.05 4.30 -11.18
CA LYS A 44 -1.56 3.75 -12.44
C LYS A 44 -0.42 2.78 -12.12
N GLY A 45 -0.41 1.62 -12.75
CA GLY A 45 0.63 0.61 -12.54
C GLY A 45 0.08 -0.81 -12.58
N LEU A 46 0.64 -1.70 -11.77
CA LEU A 46 0.34 -3.12 -11.79
C LEU A 46 0.07 -3.65 -10.39
N ARG A 47 -1.02 -4.42 -10.23
CA ARG A 47 -1.26 -5.16 -8.99
C ARG A 47 -0.29 -6.33 -8.89
N ALA A 48 0.32 -6.53 -7.73
CA ALA A 48 1.27 -7.63 -7.52
C ALA A 48 0.56 -8.98 -7.69
N PRO A 49 0.98 -9.84 -8.63
CA PRO A 49 0.32 -11.12 -8.90
C PRO A 49 0.54 -12.12 -7.76
N ASN A 50 1.63 -11.98 -7.02
CA ASN A 50 2.06 -12.87 -5.95
C ASN A 50 1.66 -12.40 -4.54
N PHE A 51 0.96 -11.27 -4.42
CA PHE A 51 0.43 -10.81 -3.13
C PHE A 51 -0.98 -10.21 -3.23
N HIS A 52 -1.95 -11.04 -2.85
CA HIS A 52 -3.36 -10.72 -2.74
C HIS A 52 -4.06 -11.62 -1.70
N SER A 53 -5.33 -11.38 -1.39
CA SER A 53 -6.06 -12.08 -0.32
C SER A 53 -6.07 -13.61 -0.37
N ARG A 54 -5.80 -14.24 -1.52
CA ARG A 54 -5.80 -15.71 -1.64
C ARG A 54 -4.44 -16.33 -1.28
N ASN A 55 -3.35 -15.59 -1.42
CA ASN A 55 -1.98 -16.05 -1.16
C ASN A 55 -1.25 -15.25 -0.07
N ALA A 56 -1.89 -14.26 0.54
CA ALA A 56 -1.36 -13.57 1.72
C ALA A 56 -1.25 -14.52 2.91
N SER A 57 -0.02 -14.95 3.22
CA SER A 57 0.31 -15.85 4.32
C SER A 57 1.40 -15.23 5.20
N SER A 58 1.28 -15.43 6.51
CA SER A 58 2.32 -15.15 7.49
C SER A 58 3.35 -16.27 7.55
N GLY A 59 4.53 -15.94 8.08
CA GLY A 59 5.66 -16.85 8.27
C GLY A 59 6.44 -17.21 7.01
N VAL A 60 6.08 -16.63 5.86
CA VAL A 60 6.76 -16.81 4.57
C VAL A 60 7.14 -15.46 3.98
N ASP A 61 8.19 -15.46 3.17
CA ASP A 61 8.64 -14.29 2.44
C ASP A 61 7.82 -14.14 1.15
N ILE A 62 7.31 -12.94 0.93
CA ILE A 62 6.60 -12.55 -0.29
C ILE A 62 7.54 -11.64 -1.09
N ILE A 63 7.94 -12.12 -2.27
CA ILE A 63 9.00 -11.49 -3.07
C ILE A 63 8.41 -10.52 -4.10
N LEU A 64 8.52 -9.22 -3.88
CA LEU A 64 8.00 -8.20 -4.78
C LEU A 64 9.14 -7.68 -5.68
N ASP A 65 9.33 -8.35 -6.81
CA ASP A 65 10.47 -8.23 -7.73
C ASP A 65 10.17 -7.51 -9.06
N LEU A 66 8.94 -7.03 -9.28
CA LEU A 66 8.58 -6.26 -10.49
C LEU A 66 8.99 -4.79 -10.39
N LEU A 67 10.25 -4.55 -9.99
CA LEU A 67 10.80 -3.21 -9.77
C LEU A 67 11.01 -2.43 -11.08
N ASP A 68 11.10 -3.14 -12.21
CA ASP A 68 11.08 -2.59 -13.56
C ASP A 68 9.74 -1.90 -13.89
N VAL A 69 8.63 -2.38 -13.30
CA VAL A 69 7.33 -1.71 -13.40
C VAL A 69 7.30 -0.43 -12.57
N SER A 70 7.75 -0.51 -11.31
CA SER A 70 7.96 0.65 -10.43
C SER A 70 8.75 0.26 -9.18
N PRO A 71 9.68 1.11 -8.71
CA PRO A 71 10.33 0.92 -7.41
C PRO A 71 9.41 1.29 -6.23
N ILE A 72 8.19 1.76 -6.48
CA ILE A 72 7.22 2.14 -5.45
C ILE A 72 6.13 1.09 -5.36
N VAL A 73 5.92 0.54 -4.17
CA VAL A 73 4.87 -0.45 -3.90
C VAL A 73 3.93 0.04 -2.82
N TYR A 74 2.64 0.00 -3.09
CA TYR A 74 1.58 0.29 -2.11
C TYR A 74 1.01 -1.00 -1.55
N ILE A 75 1.25 -1.28 -0.27
CA ILE A 75 0.68 -2.41 0.45
C ILE A 75 -0.58 -1.94 1.17
N CYS A 76 -1.71 -2.62 0.92
CA CYS A 76 -2.99 -2.25 1.50
C CYS A 76 -3.74 -3.47 2.05
N GLY A 77 -4.34 -3.30 3.23
CA GLY A 77 -5.28 -4.25 3.83
C GLY A 77 -6.55 -3.54 4.26
N VAL A 78 -7.70 -3.97 3.75
CA VAL A 78 -9.03 -3.47 4.13
C VAL A 78 -9.53 -4.28 5.32
N ALA A 79 -9.53 -3.67 6.49
CA ALA A 79 -9.90 -4.34 7.74
C ALA A 79 -11.34 -4.86 7.69
N MET A 80 -11.56 -6.03 8.28
CA MET A 80 -12.90 -6.56 8.52
C MET A 80 -13.60 -5.79 9.64
N GLY A 81 -14.94 -5.81 9.62
CA GLY A 81 -15.78 -5.15 10.61
C GLY A 81 -16.39 -3.82 10.15
N PRO A 82 -16.84 -2.99 11.11
CA PRO A 82 -17.58 -1.76 10.84
C PRO A 82 -16.82 -0.75 9.97
N GLU A 83 -17.52 -0.13 9.02
CA GLU A 83 -16.90 0.77 8.04
C GLU A 83 -16.30 2.03 8.67
N ASP A 84 -16.93 2.55 9.73
CA ASP A 84 -16.52 3.73 10.49
C ASP A 84 -15.16 3.54 11.21
N GLN A 85 -14.77 2.29 11.43
CA GLN A 85 -13.48 1.93 12.05
C GLN A 85 -12.38 1.65 11.02
N ARG A 86 -12.72 1.47 9.74
CA ARG A 86 -11.73 1.17 8.68
C ARG A 86 -10.68 2.26 8.53
N LYS A 87 -11.01 3.53 8.79
CA LYS A 87 -10.06 4.66 8.78
C LYS A 87 -8.90 4.50 9.77
N TYR A 88 -9.08 3.70 10.82
CA TYR A 88 -8.04 3.43 11.83
C TYR A 88 -7.41 2.04 11.68
N ARG A 89 -8.14 1.10 11.08
CA ARG A 89 -7.76 -0.32 11.06
C ARG A 89 -7.17 -0.78 9.73
N ASN A 90 -7.43 -0.07 8.64
CA ASN A 90 -6.85 -0.42 7.35
C ASN A 90 -5.33 -0.28 7.40
N LEU A 91 -4.65 -1.28 6.84
CA LEU A 91 -3.23 -1.19 6.58
C LEU A 91 -3.01 -0.34 5.32
N HIS A 92 -2.16 0.67 5.43
CA HIS A 92 -1.68 1.47 4.32
C HIS A 92 -0.18 1.69 4.51
N LEU A 93 0.62 0.96 3.74
CA LEU A 93 2.08 0.96 3.84
C LEU A 93 2.69 1.10 2.44
N PRO A 94 2.78 2.34 1.90
CA PRO A 94 3.57 2.61 0.73
C PRO A 94 5.05 2.53 1.08
N VAL A 95 5.81 1.87 0.21
CA VAL A 95 7.25 1.73 0.35
C VAL A 95 7.93 2.06 -0.98
N ARG A 96 9.19 2.46 -0.91
CA ARG A 96 10.08 2.57 -2.06
C ARG A 96 11.25 1.61 -1.87
N TYR A 97 11.60 0.88 -2.92
CA TYR A 97 12.79 0.05 -2.95
C TYR A 97 14.01 0.88 -2.59
N GLU A 98 14.77 0.37 -1.62
CA GLU A 98 16.01 0.93 -1.13
C GLU A 98 16.79 -0.23 -0.51
N GLU A 99 17.79 -0.72 -1.24
CA GLU A 99 18.56 -1.90 -0.84
C GLU A 99 19.13 -1.75 0.58
N GLY A 100 19.02 -2.81 1.38
CA GLY A 100 19.49 -2.82 2.77
C GLY A 100 18.62 -2.07 3.78
N SER A 101 17.60 -1.32 3.34
CA SER A 101 16.64 -0.69 4.25
C SER A 101 15.57 -1.66 4.72
N THR A 102 15.14 -1.53 5.97
CA THR A 102 14.00 -2.26 6.52
C THR A 102 13.02 -1.29 7.16
N THR A 103 11.73 -1.54 6.95
CA THR A 103 10.64 -0.84 7.64
C THR A 103 9.62 -1.86 8.16
N SER A 104 8.84 -1.48 9.16
CA SER A 104 7.79 -2.33 9.68
C SER A 104 6.56 -1.54 10.10
N ALA A 105 5.42 -2.23 10.13
CA ALA A 105 4.16 -1.70 10.64
C ALA A 105 3.42 -2.78 11.44
N THR A 106 2.73 -2.36 12.51
CA THR A 106 1.83 -3.23 13.25
C THR A 106 0.40 -3.00 12.77
N THR A 107 -0.27 -4.07 12.37
CA THR A 107 -1.68 -4.06 12.00
C THR A 107 -2.58 -3.98 13.23
N TYR A 108 -3.84 -3.59 13.03
CA TYR A 108 -4.81 -3.44 14.12
C TYR A 108 -5.08 -4.73 14.92
N ASN A 109 -4.83 -5.89 14.32
CA ASN A 109 -5.03 -7.21 14.91
C ASN A 109 -3.71 -7.90 15.29
N GLY A 110 -2.61 -7.15 15.42
CA GLY A 110 -1.38 -7.64 16.02
C GLY A 110 -0.39 -8.32 15.08
N TYR A 111 -0.65 -8.39 13.77
CA TYR A 111 0.40 -8.80 12.82
C TYR A 111 1.46 -7.71 12.72
N THR A 112 2.72 -8.12 12.73
CA THR A 112 3.84 -7.30 12.26
C THR A 112 4.04 -7.55 10.78
N VAL A 113 4.10 -6.46 10.01
CA VAL A 113 4.45 -6.45 8.60
C VAL A 113 5.86 -5.91 8.50
N GLU A 114 6.81 -6.75 8.19
CA GLU A 114 8.20 -6.35 7.93
C GLU A 114 8.44 -6.27 6.43
N VAL A 115 9.14 -5.23 6.00
CA VAL A 115 9.49 -4.99 4.61
C VAL A 115 10.98 -4.73 4.51
N THR A 116 11.71 -5.64 3.88
CA THR A 116 13.16 -5.56 3.64
C THR A 116 13.43 -5.04 2.23
N ASN A 117 14.59 -4.40 2.06
CA ASN A 117 14.99 -3.63 0.87
C ASN A 117 14.01 -2.52 0.50
N ALA A 118 13.39 -1.90 1.51
CA ALA A 118 12.49 -0.80 1.28
C ALA A 118 12.41 0.16 2.48
N ARG A 119 12.16 1.43 2.17
CA ARG A 119 11.76 2.41 3.18
C ARG A 119 10.30 2.81 3.02
N ALA A 120 9.63 3.08 4.13
CA ALA A 120 8.26 3.59 4.12
C ALA A 120 8.20 5.01 3.55
N LEU A 121 7.13 5.28 2.80
CA LEU A 121 6.80 6.61 2.30
C LEU A 121 5.67 7.23 3.16
N PRO A 122 5.68 8.55 3.38
CA PRO A 122 4.62 9.19 4.15
C PRO A 122 3.30 9.24 3.36
N ILE A 123 2.19 9.23 4.10
CA ILE A 123 0.85 9.55 3.57
C ILE A 123 0.34 10.81 4.28
N PRO A 124 0.74 12.01 3.84
CA PRO A 124 0.29 13.24 4.47
C PRO A 124 -1.23 13.41 4.30
N PRO A 125 -1.95 13.87 5.33
CA PRO A 125 -3.37 14.12 5.22
C PRO A 125 -3.65 15.26 4.25
N VAL A 126 -4.75 15.14 3.50
CA VAL A 126 -5.27 16.18 2.63
C VAL A 126 -6.47 16.83 3.32
N PRO A 127 -6.55 18.18 3.38
CA PRO A 127 -7.69 18.87 3.99
C PRO A 127 -9.03 18.49 3.33
N ASP A 128 -10.10 18.46 4.13
CA ASP A 128 -11.45 18.30 3.60
C ASP A 128 -11.78 19.46 2.63
N GLY A 129 -12.44 19.16 1.52
CA GLY A 129 -12.78 20.15 0.49
C GLY A 129 -11.62 20.56 -0.43
N TYR A 130 -10.44 19.90 -0.33
CA TYR A 130 -9.32 20.15 -1.23
C TYR A 130 -9.77 20.09 -2.70
N ASN A 131 -9.56 21.20 -3.42
CA ASN A 131 -9.97 21.35 -4.82
C ASN A 131 -11.45 21.03 -5.09
N GLY A 132 -12.34 21.31 -4.14
CA GLY A 132 -13.78 21.03 -4.25
C GLY A 132 -14.15 19.55 -4.12
N LEU A 133 -13.21 18.67 -3.78
CA LEU A 133 -13.47 17.24 -3.62
C LEU A 133 -14.25 16.93 -2.33
N PRO A 134 -15.15 15.92 -2.37
CA PRO A 134 -15.91 15.54 -1.19
C PRO A 134 -15.02 14.90 -0.12
N PRO A 135 -15.39 14.96 1.18
CA PRO A 135 -14.55 14.47 2.28
C PRO A 135 -14.13 12.99 2.17
N HIS A 136 -14.98 12.12 1.62
CA HIS A 136 -14.62 10.70 1.44
C HIS A 136 -13.45 10.50 0.47
N HIS A 137 -13.28 11.42 -0.49
CA HIS A 137 -12.21 11.41 -1.46
C HIS A 137 -10.90 11.89 -0.82
N THR A 138 -10.92 13.06 -0.16
CA THR A 138 -9.74 13.66 0.47
C THR A 138 -9.20 12.84 1.64
N ARG A 139 -10.06 12.05 2.31
CA ARG A 139 -9.68 11.12 3.40
C ARG A 139 -9.13 9.79 2.91
N CYS A 140 -9.24 9.47 1.62
CA CYS A 140 -8.76 8.20 1.08
C CYS A 140 -7.22 8.14 1.11
N LYS A 141 -6.65 7.16 1.81
CA LYS A 141 -5.20 7.01 1.96
C LYS A 141 -4.46 6.72 0.65
N ASN A 142 -5.11 6.04 -0.29
CA ASN A 142 -4.55 5.83 -1.63
C ASN A 142 -4.45 7.15 -2.39
N PHE A 143 -5.51 7.96 -2.34
CA PHE A 143 -5.54 9.29 -2.96
C PHE A 143 -4.51 10.21 -2.34
N GLN A 144 -4.47 10.30 -1.00
CA GLN A 144 -3.50 11.11 -0.26
C GLN A 144 -2.06 10.75 -0.65
N PHE A 145 -1.76 9.45 -0.74
CA PHE A 145 -0.45 8.98 -1.18
C PHE A 145 -0.14 9.34 -2.65
N GLY A 146 -1.10 9.11 -3.55
CA GLY A 146 -0.95 9.43 -4.96
C GLY A 146 -0.70 10.91 -5.18
N LEU A 147 -1.46 11.77 -4.52
CA LEU A 147 -1.31 13.22 -4.56
C LEU A 147 0.06 13.66 -4.00
N ALA A 148 0.47 13.13 -2.85
CA ALA A 148 1.74 13.48 -2.24
C ALA A 148 2.95 13.05 -3.08
N THR A 149 2.83 11.94 -3.80
CA THR A 149 3.93 11.34 -4.57
C THR A 149 4.04 11.91 -5.99
N PHE A 150 2.90 12.18 -6.65
CA PHE A 150 2.86 12.53 -8.07
C PHE A 150 2.28 13.93 -8.35
N GLY A 151 1.68 14.59 -7.36
CA GLY A 151 0.98 15.87 -7.55
C GLY A 151 -0.28 15.74 -8.42
N THR A 152 -0.85 16.89 -8.81
CA THR A 152 -2.05 16.98 -9.67
C THR A 152 -1.73 17.20 -11.15
N ARG A 153 -0.48 17.53 -11.50
CA ARG A 153 -0.06 17.79 -12.89
C ARG A 153 0.60 16.55 -13.48
N GLN A 154 -0.13 15.79 -14.29
CA GLN A 154 0.51 15.07 -15.38
C GLN A 154 0.87 16.12 -16.42
N SER A 155 2.13 16.54 -16.47
CA SER A 155 2.65 17.28 -17.60
C SER A 155 2.31 16.51 -18.87
N ALA A 156 1.52 17.11 -19.77
CA ALA A 156 1.42 16.63 -21.15
C ALA A 156 2.84 16.48 -21.72
N PRO A 157 3.11 15.52 -22.63
CA PRO A 157 4.39 15.49 -23.32
C PRO A 157 4.59 16.85 -23.99
N ARG A 158 5.75 17.47 -23.75
CA ARG A 158 6.13 18.65 -24.52
C ARG A 158 6.15 18.23 -26.00
N ALA A 159 5.38 18.96 -26.81
CA ALA A 159 5.47 18.91 -28.26
C ALA A 159 6.89 19.26 -28.74
#